data_AF-A0A1L9B952-F1
#
_entry.id   AF-A0A1L9B952-F1
#
_cell.length_a   1.000
_cell.length_b   1.000
_cell.length_c   1.000
_cell.angle_alpha   90.00
_cell.angle_beta   90.00
_cell.angle_gamma   90.00
#
_symmetry.space_group_name_H-M   'P 1'
#
loop_
_entity.id
_entity.type
_entity.pdbx_description
1 polymer ?
#
loop_
_entity_poly.entity_id
_entity_poly.type
_entity_poly.pdbx_seq_one_letter_code
_entity_poly.pdbx_strand_id
1 'polypeptide(L)'
;MPRTLTRQTQERFLRFGQERGNLFRALGDAPIAEKVRTYKLFEKRSVAEARTTFEKLELRRRITEDILMITCTGPWRGFSPYLRRMEKLGYSSMDCRLLVCGWSARASKDSSAGKRKTAELLASFEQRTRSRKMPPALRKQTKGVLARARQLAGLDDLRAAHEERGQPRRTKVGRLPKS
;
A
#
# COMPACT_ATOMS: atom_id res chain seq x y z
N MET A 1 -18.79 20.93 0.49
CA MET A 1 -20.10 20.57 1.04
C MET A 1 -20.11 19.08 1.35
N PRO A 2 -19.98 18.65 2.62
CA PRO A 2 -20.19 17.25 2.98
C PRO A 2 -21.66 16.93 2.69
N ARG A 3 -21.92 16.07 1.70
CA ARG A 3 -23.27 15.54 1.49
C ARG A 3 -23.57 14.63 2.67
N THR A 4 -24.46 15.07 3.55
CA THR A 4 -25.01 14.23 4.60
C THR A 4 -25.56 12.97 3.94
N LEU A 5 -24.99 11.81 4.28
CA LEU A 5 -25.47 10.54 3.74
C LEU A 5 -26.93 10.38 4.16
N THR A 6 -27.79 9.99 3.23
CA THR A 6 -29.16 9.63 3.60
C THR A 6 -29.14 8.49 4.61
N ARG A 7 -30.12 8.42 5.51
CA ARG A 7 -30.26 7.33 6.48
C ARG A 7 -30.17 5.95 5.80
N GLN A 8 -30.83 5.80 4.65
CA GLN A 8 -30.78 4.58 3.86
C GLN A 8 -29.37 4.23 3.35
N THR A 9 -28.58 5.24 2.93
CA THR A 9 -27.17 5.02 2.54
C THR A 9 -26.33 4.59 3.74
N GLN A 10 -26.54 5.19 4.92
CA GLN A 10 -25.84 4.79 6.15
C GLN A 10 -26.16 3.34 6.52
N GLU A 11 -27.42 2.95 6.52
CA GLU A 11 -27.87 1.57 6.78
C GLU A 11 -27.23 0.57 5.80
N ARG A 12 -27.14 0.92 4.50
CA ARG A 12 -26.45 0.10 3.51
C ARG A 12 -24.96 -0.06 3.81
N PHE A 13 -24.26 1.02 4.17
CA PHE A 13 -22.84 0.93 4.52
C PHE A 13 -22.58 0.15 5.81
N LEU A 14 -23.49 0.24 6.78
CA LEU A 14 -23.44 -0.58 8.00
C LEU A 14 -23.61 -2.06 7.67
N ARG A 15 -24.63 -2.42 6.90
CA ARG A 15 -24.85 -3.80 6.44
C ARG A 15 -23.63 -4.33 5.66
N PHE A 16 -23.12 -3.53 4.72
CA PHE A 16 -21.90 -3.87 3.99
C PHE A 16 -20.70 -4.13 4.93
N GLY A 17 -20.51 -3.28 5.94
CA GLY A 17 -19.45 -3.44 6.93
C GLY A 17 -19.58 -4.75 7.73
N GLN A 18 -20.81 -5.09 8.15
CA GLN A 18 -21.10 -6.34 8.85
C GLN A 18 -20.85 -7.56 7.97
N GLU A 19 -21.36 -7.56 6.73
CA GLU A 19 -21.13 -8.65 5.77
C GLU A 19 -19.64 -8.83 5.46
N ARG A 20 -18.90 -7.74 5.24
CA ARG A 20 -17.45 -7.75 5.03
C ARG A 20 -16.72 -8.34 6.23
N GLY A 21 -17.10 -7.97 7.45
CA GLY A 21 -16.51 -8.51 8.68
C GLY A 21 -16.80 -10.00 8.86
N ASN A 22 -18.03 -10.44 8.56
CA ASN A 22 -18.39 -11.85 8.55
C ASN A 22 -17.60 -12.64 7.51
N LEU A 23 -17.45 -12.08 6.32
CA LEU A 23 -16.67 -12.68 5.24
C LEU A 23 -15.20 -12.86 5.63
N PHE A 24 -14.58 -11.83 6.21
CA PHE A 24 -13.20 -11.90 6.68
C PHE A 24 -13.00 -13.01 7.70
N ARG A 25 -13.92 -13.14 8.67
CA ARG A 25 -13.89 -14.20 9.69
C ARG A 25 -14.08 -15.59 9.07
N ALA A 26 -15.08 -15.76 8.20
CA ALA A 26 -15.39 -17.05 7.57
C ALA A 26 -14.25 -17.57 6.69
N LEU A 27 -13.45 -16.67 6.13
CA LEU A 27 -12.33 -17.02 5.25
C LEU A 27 -11.00 -17.15 6.00
N GLY A 28 -10.95 -17.10 7.33
CA GLY A 28 -9.71 -17.02 8.13
C GLY A 28 -8.60 -17.95 7.63
N ASP A 29 -8.92 -19.24 7.49
CA ASP A 29 -7.97 -20.29 7.10
C ASP A 29 -8.01 -20.65 5.62
N ALA A 30 -8.86 -19.98 4.83
CA ALA A 30 -8.98 -20.26 3.41
C ALA A 30 -7.69 -19.90 2.63
N PRO A 31 -7.33 -20.65 1.58
CA PRO A 31 -6.23 -20.31 0.69
C PRO A 31 -6.41 -18.91 0.05
N ILE A 32 -5.30 -18.23 -0.26
CA ILE A 32 -5.30 -16.88 -0.88
C ILE A 32 -6.19 -16.85 -2.14
N ALA A 33 -6.10 -17.86 -3.00
CA ALA A 33 -6.88 -17.92 -4.24
C ALA A 33 -8.40 -17.94 -3.97
N GLU A 34 -8.82 -18.70 -2.96
CA GLU A 34 -10.21 -18.75 -2.53
C GLU A 34 -10.66 -17.43 -1.92
N LYS A 35 -9.85 -16.85 -1.01
CA LYS A 35 -10.11 -15.52 -0.44
C LYS A 35 -10.36 -14.50 -1.55
N VAL A 36 -9.46 -14.39 -2.52
CA VAL A 36 -9.56 -13.45 -3.64
C VAL A 36 -10.81 -13.70 -4.48
N ARG A 37 -11.12 -14.97 -4.79
CA ARG A 37 -12.33 -15.33 -5.55
C ARG A 37 -13.59 -14.88 -4.81
N THR A 38 -13.67 -15.16 -3.52
CA THR A 38 -14.83 -14.84 -2.69
C THR A 38 -15.01 -13.32 -2.55
N TYR A 39 -13.93 -12.55 -2.35
CA TYR A 39 -14.02 -11.09 -2.34
C TYR A 39 -14.45 -10.48 -3.69
N LYS A 40 -14.05 -11.08 -4.81
CA LYS A 40 -14.53 -10.64 -6.15
C LYS A 40 -16.02 -10.90 -6.34
N LEU A 41 -16.54 -12.03 -5.86
CA LEU A 41 -17.97 -12.33 -5.89
C LEU A 41 -18.75 -11.36 -4.99
N PHE A 42 -18.23 -11.11 -3.79
CA PHE A 42 -18.78 -10.13 -2.86
C PHE A 42 -18.83 -8.73 -3.50
N GLU A 43 -17.75 -8.29 -4.17
CA GLU A 43 -17.73 -7.03 -4.89
C GLU A 43 -18.81 -6.92 -5.95
N LYS A 44 -18.97 -7.96 -6.79
CA LYS A 44 -19.99 -7.97 -7.83
C LYS A 44 -21.39 -7.75 -7.23
N ARG A 45 -21.71 -8.46 -6.13
CA ARG A 45 -22.99 -8.32 -5.43
C ARG A 45 -23.16 -6.92 -4.83
N SER A 46 -22.19 -6.44 -4.05
CA SER A 46 -22.28 -5.14 -3.39
C SER A 46 -22.35 -3.97 -4.38
N VAL A 47 -21.63 -4.03 -5.50
CA VAL A 47 -21.67 -3.00 -6.54
C VAL A 47 -22.99 -2.99 -7.30
N ALA A 48 -23.65 -4.14 -7.44
CA ALA A 48 -24.97 -4.23 -8.06
C ALA A 48 -26.06 -3.58 -7.18
N GLU A 49 -25.93 -3.67 -5.86
CA GLU A 49 -26.85 -3.04 -4.90
C GLU A 49 -26.64 -1.52 -4.72
N ALA A 50 -25.46 -1.02 -5.09
CA ALA A 50 -25.11 0.39 -4.94
C ALA A 50 -25.86 1.27 -5.96
N ARG A 51 -26.45 2.36 -5.47
CA ARG A 51 -27.32 3.24 -6.27
C ARG A 51 -26.55 4.36 -6.95
N THR A 52 -25.47 4.82 -6.33
CA THR A 52 -24.71 5.96 -6.85
C THR A 52 -23.32 5.55 -7.34
N THR A 53 -22.77 6.31 -8.29
CA THR A 53 -21.39 6.13 -8.76
C THR A 53 -20.38 6.27 -7.62
N PHE A 54 -20.65 7.16 -6.66
CA PHE A 54 -19.83 7.32 -5.46
C PHE A 54 -19.84 6.07 -4.59
N GLU A 55 -21.02 5.52 -4.27
CA GLU A 55 -21.14 4.27 -3.50
C GLU A 55 -20.38 3.13 -4.21
N LYS A 56 -20.56 2.97 -5.53
CA LYS A 56 -19.86 1.95 -6.31
C LYS A 56 -18.35 2.11 -6.24
N LEU A 57 -17.83 3.34 -6.32
CA LEU A 57 -16.41 3.62 -6.24
C LEU A 57 -15.85 3.30 -4.85
N GLU A 58 -16.54 3.70 -3.78
CA GLU A 58 -16.11 3.45 -2.41
C GLU A 58 -16.10 1.96 -2.07
N LEU A 59 -17.11 1.20 -2.51
CA LEU A 59 -17.15 -0.25 -2.33
C LEU A 59 -15.98 -0.94 -3.06
N ARG A 60 -15.71 -0.54 -4.32
CA ARG A 60 -14.57 -1.06 -5.09
C ARG A 60 -13.24 -0.78 -4.41
N ARG A 61 -13.07 0.41 -3.83
CA ARG A 61 -11.86 0.77 -3.07
C ARG A 61 -11.68 -0.14 -1.85
N ARG A 62 -12.70 -0.25 -1.00
CA ARG A 62 -12.62 -1.06 0.23
C ARG A 62 -12.36 -2.54 -0.05
N ILE A 63 -12.99 -3.09 -1.08
CA ILE A 63 -12.76 -4.50 -1.44
C ILE A 63 -11.39 -4.70 -2.09
N THR A 64 -10.92 -3.74 -2.90
CA THR A 64 -9.55 -3.78 -3.43
C THR A 64 -8.52 -3.68 -2.30
N GLU A 65 -8.78 -2.87 -1.28
CA GLU A 65 -7.98 -2.78 -0.06
C GLU A 65 -7.90 -4.13 0.68
N ASP A 66 -9.03 -4.82 0.85
CA ASP A 66 -9.03 -6.18 1.44
C ASP A 66 -8.19 -7.17 0.63
N ILE A 67 -8.36 -7.16 -0.70
CA ILE A 67 -7.61 -8.04 -1.60
C ILE A 67 -6.10 -7.73 -1.53
N LEU A 68 -5.72 -6.46 -1.43
CA LEU A 68 -4.33 -6.06 -1.24
C LEU A 68 -3.77 -6.58 0.08
N MET A 69 -4.50 -6.42 1.18
CA MET A 69 -4.12 -6.97 2.48
C MET A 69 -3.93 -8.49 2.41
N ILE A 70 -4.84 -9.22 1.75
CA ILE A 70 -4.76 -10.68 1.59
C ILE A 70 -3.55 -11.10 0.74
N THR A 71 -3.28 -10.37 -0.33
CA THR A 71 -2.24 -10.75 -1.30
C THR A 71 -0.84 -10.25 -0.93
N CYS A 72 -0.70 -9.39 0.09
CA CYS A 72 0.59 -8.80 0.45
C CYS A 72 1.60 -9.78 1.05
N THR A 73 1.16 -10.97 1.47
CA THR A 73 2.03 -12.07 1.90
C THR A 73 2.46 -12.99 0.77
N GLY A 74 1.84 -12.84 -0.41
CA GLY A 74 2.11 -13.65 -1.59
C GLY A 74 3.14 -13.03 -2.54
N PRO A 75 3.38 -13.67 -3.69
CA PRO A 75 4.31 -13.16 -4.69
C PRO A 75 3.80 -11.85 -5.33
N TRP A 76 4.73 -10.98 -5.70
CA TRP A 76 4.44 -9.70 -6.38
C TRP A 76 3.49 -9.84 -7.59
N ARG A 77 3.58 -10.95 -8.34
CA ARG A 77 2.72 -11.23 -9.49
C ARG A 77 1.23 -11.32 -9.11
N GLY A 78 0.92 -11.85 -7.92
CA GLY A 78 -0.45 -11.92 -7.39
C GLY A 78 -0.93 -10.60 -6.79
N PHE A 79 -0.02 -9.77 -6.28
CA PHE A 79 -0.33 -8.48 -5.64
C PHE A 79 -0.48 -7.32 -6.65
N SER A 80 0.44 -7.21 -7.61
CA SER A 80 0.57 -6.04 -8.50
C SER A 80 -0.67 -5.69 -9.34
N PRO A 81 -1.52 -6.63 -9.81
CA PRO A 81 -2.74 -6.26 -10.52
C PRO A 81 -3.73 -5.47 -9.65
N TYR A 82 -3.82 -5.82 -8.36
CA TYR A 82 -4.70 -5.14 -7.41
C TYR A 82 -4.14 -3.80 -6.97
N LEU A 83 -2.80 -3.66 -6.92
CA LEU A 83 -2.17 -2.37 -6.68
C LEU A 83 -2.50 -1.39 -7.81
N ARG A 84 -2.31 -1.82 -9.08
CA ARG A 84 -2.67 -1.00 -10.24
C ARG A 84 -4.14 -0.61 -10.23
N ARG A 85 -5.03 -1.54 -9.83
CA ARG A 85 -6.45 -1.25 -9.67
C ARG A 85 -6.70 -0.19 -8.61
N MET A 86 -6.06 -0.29 -7.45
CA MET A 86 -6.18 0.69 -6.37
C MET A 86 -5.70 2.07 -6.79
N GLU A 87 -4.57 2.14 -7.52
CA GLU A 87 -4.07 3.40 -8.08
C GLU A 87 -5.08 4.05 -9.04
N LYS A 88 -5.74 3.26 -9.90
CA LYS A 88 -6.80 3.74 -10.81
C LYS A 88 -8.06 4.21 -10.08
N LEU A 89 -8.48 3.49 -9.03
CA LEU A 89 -9.64 3.87 -8.22
C LEU A 89 -9.34 5.11 -7.35
N GLY A 90 -8.06 5.37 -7.08
CA GLY A 90 -7.61 6.38 -6.14
C GLY A 90 -7.77 5.92 -4.68
N TYR A 91 -6.96 6.51 -3.81
CA TYR A 91 -6.97 6.25 -2.37
C TYR A 91 -8.08 7.05 -1.69
N SER A 92 -8.80 6.41 -0.75
CA SER A 92 -9.86 7.07 0.03
C SER A 92 -9.30 8.08 1.04
N SER A 93 -8.10 7.84 1.56
CA SER A 93 -7.41 8.72 2.51
C SER A 93 -5.88 8.62 2.37
N MET A 94 -5.15 9.51 3.05
CA MET A 94 -3.69 9.38 3.16
C MET A 94 -3.30 8.15 3.99
N ASP A 95 -4.06 7.80 5.02
CA ASP A 95 -3.77 6.62 5.84
C ASP A 95 -3.90 5.33 5.02
N CYS A 96 -4.94 5.23 4.17
CA CYS A 96 -5.09 4.14 3.22
C CYS A 96 -3.87 4.04 2.28
N ARG A 97 -3.40 5.19 1.76
CA ARG A 97 -2.20 5.22 0.91
C ARG A 97 -0.94 4.76 1.66
N LEU A 98 -0.80 5.14 2.93
CA LEU A 98 0.32 4.71 3.78
C LEU A 98 0.28 3.20 4.04
N LEU A 99 -0.90 2.65 4.33
CA LEU A 99 -1.09 1.20 4.49
C LEU A 99 -0.71 0.43 3.22
N VAL A 100 -1.15 0.91 2.06
CA VAL A 100 -0.79 0.30 0.75
C VAL A 100 0.72 0.35 0.50
N CYS A 101 1.43 1.39 0.95
CA CYS A 101 2.90 1.41 0.88
C CYS A 101 3.51 0.26 1.71
N GLY A 102 3.01 0.02 2.92
CA GLY A 102 3.44 -1.10 3.76
C GLY A 102 3.15 -2.47 3.15
N TRP A 103 1.97 -2.66 2.56
CA TRP A 103 1.62 -3.89 1.86
C TRP A 103 2.46 -4.12 0.61
N SER A 104 2.70 -3.05 -0.17
CA SER A 104 3.59 -3.11 -1.34
C SER A 104 5.00 -3.50 -0.93
N ALA A 105 5.52 -2.93 0.17
CA ALA A 105 6.82 -3.29 0.70
C ALA A 105 6.91 -4.78 1.02
N ARG A 106 5.92 -5.31 1.76
CA ARG A 106 5.85 -6.74 2.11
C ARG A 106 5.81 -7.64 0.88
N ALA A 107 4.98 -7.32 -0.11
CA ALA A 107 4.85 -8.10 -1.35
C ALA A 107 6.08 -8.00 -2.26
N SER A 108 6.93 -6.99 -2.07
CA SER A 108 8.05 -6.69 -2.96
C SER A 108 9.38 -7.37 -2.61
N LYS A 109 9.46 -8.07 -1.46
CA LYS A 109 10.70 -8.63 -0.90
C LYS A 109 11.59 -9.35 -1.93
N ASP A 110 10.98 -10.19 -2.77
CA ASP A 110 11.68 -11.04 -3.75
C ASP A 110 11.46 -10.59 -5.20
N SER A 111 11.05 -9.33 -5.43
CA SER A 111 10.77 -8.82 -6.78
C SER A 111 11.44 -7.48 -7.03
N SER A 112 12.38 -7.43 -7.98
CA SER A 112 13.03 -6.18 -8.40
C SER A 112 12.04 -5.14 -8.95
N ALA A 113 11.04 -5.58 -9.73
CA ALA A 113 9.94 -4.73 -10.18
C ALA A 113 9.08 -4.23 -9.01
N GLY A 114 8.81 -5.10 -8.05
CA GLY A 114 8.11 -4.73 -6.81
C GLY A 114 8.86 -3.67 -6.01
N LYS A 115 10.17 -3.86 -5.80
CA LYS A 115 11.00 -2.92 -5.03
C LYS A 115 11.02 -1.52 -5.65
N ARG A 116 11.18 -1.44 -6.98
CA ARG A 116 11.08 -0.17 -7.71
C ARG A 116 9.73 0.50 -7.50
N LYS A 117 8.63 -0.24 -7.68
CA LYS A 117 7.27 0.31 -7.49
C LYS A 117 7.01 0.73 -6.04
N THR A 118 7.47 -0.04 -5.06
CA THR A 118 7.37 0.33 -3.64
C THR A 118 8.15 1.61 -3.36
N ALA A 119 9.36 1.77 -3.89
CA ALA A 119 10.16 2.99 -3.73
C ALA A 119 9.43 4.22 -4.30
N GLU A 120 8.81 4.10 -5.49
CA GLU A 120 7.98 5.15 -6.09
C GLU A 120 6.79 5.53 -5.19
N LEU A 121 6.08 4.55 -4.64
CA LEU A 121 4.92 4.79 -3.77
C LEU A 121 5.33 5.55 -2.50
N LEU A 122 6.44 5.12 -1.87
CA LEU A 122 6.99 5.76 -0.67
C LEU A 122 7.42 7.20 -0.96
N ALA A 123 8.18 7.44 -2.03
CA ALA A 123 8.63 8.78 -2.43
C ALA A 123 7.43 9.70 -2.73
N SER A 124 6.43 9.19 -3.46
CA SER A 124 5.21 9.95 -3.79
C SER A 124 4.39 10.28 -2.53
N PHE A 125 4.31 9.36 -1.57
CA PHE A 125 3.65 9.61 -0.29
C PHE A 125 4.38 10.70 0.49
N GLU A 126 5.71 10.59 0.62
CA GLU A 126 6.53 11.59 1.31
C GLU A 126 6.36 12.98 0.71
N GLN A 127 6.47 13.10 -0.61
CA GLN A 127 6.27 14.37 -1.32
C GLN A 127 4.91 15.01 -0.98
N ARG A 128 3.83 14.21 -0.98
CA ARG A 128 2.48 14.70 -0.64
C ARG A 128 2.33 15.12 0.82
N THR A 129 3.10 14.52 1.72
CA THR A 129 3.07 14.89 3.14
C THR A 129 3.95 16.10 3.48
N ARG A 130 4.96 16.44 2.66
CA ARG A 130 5.82 17.61 2.89
C ARG A 130 5.03 18.92 2.95
N SER A 131 4.04 19.08 2.08
CA SER A 131 3.21 20.29 2.01
C SER A 131 2.08 20.32 3.05
N ARG A 132 1.92 19.28 3.87
CA ARG A 132 0.82 19.19 4.85
C ARG A 132 1.31 19.51 6.27
N LYS A 133 0.61 20.43 6.94
CA LYS A 133 0.80 20.69 8.37
C LYS A 133 0.26 19.51 9.18
N MET A 134 1.13 18.53 9.46
CA MET A 134 0.80 17.39 10.34
C MET A 134 1.21 17.66 11.78
N PRO A 135 0.40 17.25 12.78
CA PRO A 135 0.78 17.25 14.18
C PRO A 135 2.11 16.49 14.41
N PRO A 136 2.97 16.92 15.37
CA PRO A 136 4.27 16.29 15.61
C PRO A 136 4.19 14.79 15.87
N ALA A 137 3.21 14.34 16.67
CA ALA A 137 2.98 12.92 16.97
C ALA A 137 2.69 12.10 15.71
N LEU A 138 1.74 12.56 14.87
CA LEU A 138 1.39 11.89 13.62
C LEU A 138 2.57 11.86 12.64
N ARG A 139 3.37 12.93 12.59
CA ARG A 139 4.59 12.99 11.77
C ARG A 139 5.60 11.93 12.20
N LYS A 140 5.82 11.77 13.52
CA LYS A 140 6.71 10.74 14.08
C LYS A 140 6.21 9.33 13.73
N GLN A 141 4.92 9.06 13.90
CA GLN A 141 4.31 7.79 13.54
C GLN A 141 4.45 7.49 12.05
N THR A 142 4.11 8.45 11.20
CA THR A 142 4.24 8.35 9.73
C THR A 142 5.67 8.02 9.32
N LYS A 143 6.66 8.74 9.86
CA LYS A 143 8.09 8.45 9.62
C LYS A 143 8.46 7.03 10.02
N GLY A 144 7.99 6.57 11.18
CA GLY A 144 8.23 5.20 11.65
C GLY A 144 7.64 4.13 10.74
N VAL A 145 6.43 4.35 10.20
CA VAL A 145 5.82 3.42 9.24
C VAL A 145 6.60 3.39 7.92
N LEU A 146 7.01 4.56 7.40
CA LEU A 146 7.79 4.65 6.16
C LEU A 146 9.17 3.99 6.30
N ALA A 147 9.84 4.16 7.44
CA ALA A 147 11.11 3.49 7.73
C ALA A 147 10.95 1.97 7.73
N ARG A 148 9.95 1.43 8.45
CA ARG A 148 9.66 -0.01 8.44
C ARG A 148 9.33 -0.54 7.04
N ALA A 149 8.58 0.24 6.24
CA ALA A 149 8.27 -0.16 4.87
C ALA A 149 9.53 -0.24 3.98
N ARG A 150 10.48 0.68 4.14
CA ARG A 150 11.77 0.61 3.42
C ARG A 150 12.57 -0.63 3.80
N GLN A 151 12.68 -0.89 5.10
CA GLN A 151 13.38 -2.05 5.63
C GLN A 151 12.76 -3.35 5.09
N LEU A 152 11.42 -3.49 5.14
CA LEU A 152 10.72 -4.67 4.63
C LEU A 152 10.94 -4.91 3.14
N ALA A 153 11.08 -3.83 2.36
CA ALA A 153 11.34 -3.92 0.93
C ALA A 153 12.82 -4.11 0.59
N GLY A 154 13.73 -4.11 1.57
CA GLY A 154 15.18 -4.15 1.34
C GLY A 154 15.68 -2.93 0.56
N LEU A 155 15.09 -1.75 0.81
CA LEU A 155 15.45 -0.50 0.13
C LEU A 155 16.55 0.27 0.85
N ASP A 156 16.80 -0.01 2.12
CA ASP A 156 17.86 0.66 2.89
C ASP A 156 19.25 0.20 2.42
N ASP A 157 19.40 -1.07 2.03
CA ASP A 157 20.64 -1.64 1.47
C ASP A 157 21.01 -1.04 0.11
N LEU A 158 20.01 -0.63 -0.69
CA LEU A 158 20.22 -0.03 -2.01
C LEU A 158 20.82 1.38 -1.93
N ARG A 159 20.60 2.09 -0.82
CA ARG A 159 21.12 3.44 -0.62
C ARG A 159 22.60 3.40 -0.23
N ALA A 160 22.97 2.49 0.66
CA ALA A 160 24.37 2.23 1.02
C ALA A 160 25.20 1.79 -0.20
N ALA A 161 24.67 0.87 -1.03
CA ALA A 161 25.35 0.40 -2.24
C ALA A 161 25.54 1.50 -3.31
N HIS A 162 24.67 2.51 -3.36
CA HIS A 162 24.81 3.66 -4.25
C HIS A 162 25.81 4.70 -3.73
N GLU A 163 25.89 4.90 -2.41
CA GLU A 163 26.85 5.80 -1.78
C GLU A 163 28.29 5.26 -1.89
N GLU A 164 28.50 3.94 -1.81
CA GLU A 164 29.81 3.31 -2.01
C GLU A 164 30.32 3.40 -3.46
N ARG A 165 29.43 3.40 -4.46
CA ARG A 165 29.82 3.58 -5.88
C ARG A 165 30.13 5.04 -6.24
N GLY A 166 29.68 6.00 -5.42
CA GLY A 166 29.90 7.44 -5.63
C GLY A 166 31.16 7.99 -4.99
N GLN A 167 31.86 7.23 -4.15
CA GLN A 167 33.16 7.65 -3.60
C GLN A 167 34.28 7.33 -4.59
N PRO A 168 34.95 8.34 -5.20
CA PRO A 168 36.16 8.07 -5.95
C PRO A 168 37.16 7.43 -5.00
N ARG A 169 37.58 6.19 -5.30
CA ARG A 169 38.68 5.54 -4.60
C ARG A 169 39.86 6.50 -4.67
N ARG A 170 40.15 7.21 -3.58
CA ARG A 170 41.39 7.95 -3.41
C ARG A 170 42.50 6.92 -3.41
N THR A 171 43.04 6.62 -4.58
CA THR A 171 44.28 5.89 -4.76
C THR A 171 45.33 6.70 -3.99
N LYS A 172 45.75 6.19 -2.83
CA LYS A 172 46.94 6.68 -2.13
C LYS A 172 48.11 6.41 -3.06
N VAL A 173 48.52 7.41 -3.83
CA VAL A 173 49.79 7.39 -4.55
C VAL A 173 50.87 7.41 -3.47
N GLY A 174 51.50 6.25 -3.26
CA GLY A 174 52.61 6.11 -2.34
C GLY A 174 53.74 7.05 -2.78
N ARG A 175 54.10 7.99 -1.90
CA ARG A 175 55.36 8.73 -2.03
C ARG A 175 56.50 7.75 -1.74
N LEU A 176 57.28 7.45 -2.78
CA LEU A 176 58.56 6.77 -2.63
C LEU A 176 59.50 7.60 -1.75
N PRO A 177 60.24 6.97 -0.82
CA PRO A 177 61.28 7.66 -0.06
C PRO A 177 62.43 8.03 -1.01
N LYS A 178 62.85 9.30 -0.97
CA LYS A 178 64.07 9.74 -1.63
C LYS A 178 65.27 9.24 -0.83
N SER A 179 66.17 8.54 -1.52
CA SER A 179 67.52 8.19 -1.06
C SER A 179 68.42 9.41 -1.04
#